data_AF-K9PK40-F1
#
_entry.id   AF-K9PK40-F1
#
_cell.length_a   1.000
_cell.length_b   1.000
_cell.length_c   1.000
_cell.angle_alpha   90.00
_cell.angle_beta   90.00
_cell.angle_gamma   90.00
#
_symmetry.space_group_name_H-M   'P 1'
#
loop_
_entity.id
_entity.type
_entity.pdbx_description
1 polymer ?
#
loop_
_entity_poly.entity_id
_entity_poly.type
_entity_poly.pdbx_seq_one_letter_code
_entity_poly.pdbx_strand_id
1 'polypeptide(L)'
;MFLRLAHQHRQFVQDLVMNLQALAIVLERRGYPASCYTCGDQMNSASFMVSLGDNHLIRFLVSDYGITWTEMRDDRELMKLEGAEAINQLQELANIVKQPAPAATDNKALAKKF
;
A
#
# COMPACT_ATOMS: atom_id res chain seq x y z
N MET A 1 -29.29 9.80 -12.06
CA MET A 1 -27.87 10.23 -12.14
C MET A 1 -27.13 9.94 -10.84
N PHE A 2 -27.55 10.48 -9.69
CA PHE A 2 -26.86 10.30 -8.40
C PHE A 2 -26.65 8.84 -7.98
N LEU A 3 -27.66 7.98 -8.10
CA LEU A 3 -27.54 6.55 -7.78
C LEU A 3 -26.51 5.83 -8.66
N ARG A 4 -26.41 6.24 -9.94
CA ARG A 4 -25.40 5.70 -10.86
C ARG A 4 -24.00 6.09 -10.41
N LEU A 5 -23.78 7.35 -10.02
CA LEU A 5 -22.48 7.81 -9.49
C LEU A 5 -22.11 7.05 -8.21
N ALA A 6 -23.05 6.85 -7.28
CA ALA A 6 -22.81 6.07 -6.08
C ALA A 6 -22.46 4.60 -6.38
N HIS A 7 -23.12 3.98 -7.36
CA HIS A 7 -22.79 2.62 -7.79
C HIS A 7 -21.40 2.55 -8.44
N GLN A 8 -21.06 3.50 -9.31
CA GLN A 8 -19.73 3.59 -9.93
C GLN A 8 -18.63 3.77 -8.88
N HIS A 9 -18.87 4.59 -7.86
CA HIS A 9 -17.91 4.75 -6.75
C HIS A 9 -17.68 3.43 -6.00
N ARG A 10 -18.75 2.66 -5.71
CA ARG A 10 -18.61 1.33 -5.08
C ARG A 10 -17.83 0.33 -5.94
N GLN A 11 -18.06 0.31 -7.25
CA GLN A 11 -17.29 -0.53 -8.17
C GLN A 11 -15.81 -0.12 -8.18
N PHE A 12 -15.53 1.19 -8.25
CA PHE A 12 -14.17 1.71 -8.14
C PHE A 12 -13.48 1.31 -6.83
N VAL A 13 -14.18 1.37 -5.70
CA VAL A 13 -13.65 0.91 -4.40
C VAL A 13 -13.32 -0.58 -4.44
N GLN A 14 -14.19 -1.42 -5.00
CA GLN A 14 -13.95 -2.87 -5.13
C GLN A 14 -12.72 -3.16 -5.99
N ASP A 15 -12.59 -2.49 -7.14
CA ASP A 15 -11.41 -2.62 -8.00
C ASP A 15 -10.13 -2.17 -7.29
N LEU A 16 -10.20 -1.08 -6.53
CA LEU A 16 -9.08 -0.59 -5.75
C LEU A 16 -8.67 -1.57 -4.65
N VAL A 17 -9.63 -2.18 -3.94
CA VAL A 17 -9.36 -3.22 -2.93
C VAL A 17 -8.63 -4.41 -3.55
N MET A 18 -9.08 -4.91 -4.71
CA MET A 18 -8.41 -6.01 -5.41
C MET A 18 -6.97 -5.64 -5.84
N ASN A 19 -6.78 -4.41 -6.33
CA ASN A 19 -5.46 -3.91 -6.69
C ASN A 19 -4.52 -3.80 -5.48
N LEU A 20 -5.02 -3.35 -4.32
CA LEU A 20 -4.24 -3.27 -3.08
C LEU A 20 -3.81 -4.64 -2.57
N GLN A 21 -4.69 -5.65 -2.67
CA GLN A 21 -4.35 -7.04 -2.34
C GLN A 21 -3.23 -7.57 -3.24
N ALA A 22 -3.35 -7.36 -4.55
CA ALA A 22 -2.31 -7.75 -5.50
C ALA A 22 -0.98 -7.00 -5.23
N LEU A 23 -1.05 -5.71 -4.97
CA LEU A 23 0.13 -4.88 -4.67
C LEU A 23 0.84 -5.35 -3.40
N ALA A 24 0.12 -5.69 -2.33
CA ALA A 24 0.70 -6.22 -1.10
C ALA A 24 1.50 -7.51 -1.36
N ILE A 25 0.92 -8.46 -2.11
CA ILE A 25 1.59 -9.72 -2.46
C ILE A 25 2.89 -9.46 -3.24
N VAL A 26 2.86 -8.52 -4.19
CA VAL A 26 4.05 -8.25 -5.01
C VAL A 26 5.13 -7.52 -4.21
N LEU A 27 4.75 -6.60 -3.31
CA LEU A 27 5.69 -5.91 -2.42
C LEU A 27 6.35 -6.88 -1.44
N GLU A 28 5.59 -7.78 -0.82
CA GLU A 28 6.15 -8.82 0.07
C GLU A 28 7.17 -9.69 -0.66
N ARG A 29 6.87 -10.12 -1.89
CA ARG A 29 7.81 -10.90 -2.73
C ARG A 29 9.09 -10.15 -3.08
N ARG A 30 9.08 -8.82 -2.99
CA ARG A 30 10.24 -7.95 -3.22
C ARG A 30 10.99 -7.58 -1.94
N GLY A 31 10.56 -8.07 -0.79
CA GLY A 31 11.20 -7.79 0.50
C GLY A 31 10.67 -6.54 1.20
N TYR A 32 9.55 -5.96 0.74
CA TYR A 32 8.84 -4.89 1.45
C TYR A 32 7.70 -5.51 2.24
N PRO A 33 7.76 -5.59 3.58
CA PRO A 33 6.66 -6.12 4.38
C PRO A 33 5.38 -5.32 4.10
N ALA A 34 4.38 -5.98 3.54
CA ALA A 34 3.13 -5.36 3.12
C ALA A 34 1.93 -6.23 3.48
N SER A 35 0.81 -5.60 3.83
CA SER A 35 -0.42 -6.30 4.16
C SER A 35 -1.63 -5.51 3.66
N CYS A 36 -2.71 -6.22 3.34
CA CYS A 36 -3.97 -5.62 2.93
C CYS A 36 -5.12 -6.35 3.59
N TYR A 37 -5.81 -5.68 4.52
CA TYR A 37 -6.93 -6.24 5.26
C TYR A 37 -8.24 -5.63 4.75
N THR A 38 -9.21 -6.46 4.41
CA THR A 38 -10.58 -6.01 4.11
C THR A 38 -11.42 -6.03 5.38
N CYS A 39 -12.32 -5.06 5.54
CA CYS A 39 -13.28 -5.06 6.64
C CYS A 39 -14.67 -5.48 6.13
N GLY A 40 -15.24 -6.53 6.74
CA GLY A 40 -16.56 -7.08 6.41
C GLY A 40 -16.55 -8.11 5.27
N ASP A 41 -17.74 -8.65 4.99
CA ASP A 41 -17.95 -9.72 4.00
C ASP A 41 -17.92 -9.23 2.55
N GLN A 42 -17.91 -7.91 2.34
CA GLN A 42 -17.93 -7.26 1.05
C GLN A 42 -16.63 -6.46 0.85
N MET A 43 -16.06 -6.47 -0.36
CA MET A 43 -14.86 -5.71 -0.75
C MET A 43 -15.12 -4.20 -0.83
N ASN A 44 -15.77 -3.64 0.19
CA ASN A 44 -16.20 -2.24 0.24
C ASN A 44 -15.23 -1.36 1.03
N SER A 45 -14.22 -1.97 1.66
CA SER A 45 -13.17 -1.25 2.36
C SER A 45 -11.90 -2.08 2.50
N ALA A 46 -10.76 -1.40 2.58
CA ALA A 46 -9.49 -2.03 2.92
C ALA A 46 -8.54 -1.08 3.67
N SER A 47 -7.69 -1.67 4.49
CA SER A 47 -6.49 -1.07 5.06
C SER A 47 -5.27 -1.76 4.49
N PHE A 48 -4.57 -1.06 3.61
CA PHE A 48 -3.29 -1.45 3.06
C PHE A 48 -2.17 -0.79 3.85
N MET A 49 -1.12 -1.56 4.17
CA MET A 49 0.06 -1.07 4.88
C MET A 49 1.33 -1.64 4.25
N VAL A 50 2.36 -0.82 4.12
CA VAL A 50 3.70 -1.27 3.68
C VAL A 50 4.78 -0.58 4.48
N SER A 51 5.81 -1.33 4.88
CA SER A 51 7.04 -0.78 5.44
C SER A 51 8.11 -0.66 4.36
N LEU A 52 8.72 0.52 4.24
CA LEU A 52 9.79 0.82 3.29
C LEU A 52 11.20 0.71 3.91
N GLY A 53 11.32 0.18 5.13
CA GLY A 53 12.56 0.23 5.92
C GLY A 53 12.67 1.50 6.77
N ASP A 54 13.69 1.59 7.63
CA ASP A 54 13.97 2.77 8.47
C ASP A 54 12.75 3.31 9.25
N ASN A 55 11.93 2.38 9.77
CA ASN A 55 10.69 2.69 10.48
C ASN A 55 9.70 3.57 9.69
N HIS A 56 9.84 3.58 8.36
CA HIS A 56 8.97 4.28 7.43
C HIS A 56 7.80 3.37 7.05
N LEU A 57 6.60 3.78 7.45
CA LEU A 57 5.35 3.05 7.27
C LEU A 57 4.37 3.90 6.46
N ILE A 58 3.83 3.30 5.40
CA ILE A 58 2.74 3.87 4.63
C ILE A 58 1.46 3.11 5.00
N ARG A 59 0.38 3.85 5.21
CA ARG A 59 -0.99 3.33 5.34
C ARG A 59 -1.87 3.94 4.26
N PHE A 60 -2.62 3.10 3.57
CA PHE A 60 -3.64 3.51 2.63
C PHE A 60 -4.99 2.91 3.04
N LEU A 61 -5.96 3.77 3.31
CA LEU A 61 -7.33 3.37 3.63
C LEU A 61 -8.24 3.70 2.46
N VAL A 62 -9.14 2.78 2.14
CA VAL A 62 -10.21 2.99 1.17
C VAL A 62 -11.52 2.47 1.76
N SER A 63 -12.59 3.22 1.55
CA SER A 63 -13.97 2.82 1.79
C SER A 63 -14.91 3.58 0.87
N ASP A 64 -16.20 3.28 0.93
CA ASP A 64 -17.24 4.11 0.31
C ASP A 64 -17.39 5.51 0.94
N TYR A 65 -16.83 5.74 2.13
CA TYR A 65 -16.79 7.05 2.80
C TYR A 65 -15.59 7.91 2.39
N GLY A 66 -14.53 7.33 1.86
CA GLY A 66 -13.34 8.08 1.48
C GLY A 66 -12.08 7.25 1.31
N ILE A 67 -11.04 7.95 0.85
CA ILE A 67 -9.70 7.41 0.60
C ILE A 67 -8.69 8.28 1.31
N THR A 68 -7.74 7.67 2.02
CA THR A 68 -6.66 8.38 2.71
C THR A 68 -5.32 7.68 2.55
N TRP A 69 -4.28 8.46 2.36
CA TRP A 69 -2.89 8.05 2.47
C TRP A 69 -2.28 8.68 3.73
N THR A 70 -1.54 7.91 4.51
CA THR A 70 -0.79 8.39 5.67
C THR A 70 0.62 7.83 5.63
N GLU A 71 1.60 8.71 5.72
CA GLU A 71 3.01 8.37 5.83
C GLU A 71 3.49 8.64 7.24
N MET A 72 4.15 7.65 7.85
CA MET A 72 4.69 7.73 9.19
C MET A 72 6.16 7.33 9.19
N ARG A 73 6.96 8.03 9.99
CA ARG A 73 8.34 7.65 10.31
C ARG A 73 8.60 7.90 11.78
N ASP A 74 9.17 6.92 12.48
CA ASP A 74 9.46 7.05 13.92
C ASP A 74 8.23 7.48 14.73
N ASP A 75 7.09 6.86 14.41
CA ASP A 75 5.77 7.12 15.00
C ASP A 75 5.26 8.56 14.81
N ARG A 76 5.86 9.33 13.91
CA ARG A 76 5.41 10.67 13.53
C ARG A 76 4.75 10.65 12.16
N GLU A 77 3.55 11.20 12.09
CA GLU A 77 2.88 11.47 10.81
C GLU A 77 3.68 12.53 10.04
N LEU A 78 4.18 12.15 8.87
CA LEU A 78 4.91 13.05 7.96
C LEU A 78 3.97 13.72 6.97
N MET A 79 2.98 12.97 6.49
CA MET A 79 2.07 13.41 5.45
C MET A 79 0.76 12.66 5.54
N LYS A 80 -0.34 13.38 5.32
CA LYS A 80 -1.67 12.82 5.13
C LYS A 80 -2.31 13.45 3.90
N LEU A 81 -2.79 12.62 2.99
CA LEU A 81 -3.47 13.03 1.75
C LEU A 81 -4.81 12.32 1.66
N GLU A 82 -5.76 12.94 0.96
CA GLU A 82 -7.11 12.40 0.81
C GLU A 82 -7.54 12.39 -0.67
N GLY A 83 -8.48 11.51 -1.01
CA GLY A 83 -9.08 11.44 -2.34
C GLY A 83 -8.05 11.20 -3.46
N ALA A 84 -8.05 12.08 -4.47
CA ALA A 84 -7.24 11.92 -5.66
C ALA A 84 -5.72 11.98 -5.39
N GLU A 85 -5.28 12.80 -4.43
CA GLU A 85 -3.85 12.91 -4.10
C GLU A 85 -3.32 11.63 -3.46
N ALA A 86 -4.13 10.97 -2.63
CA ALA A 86 -3.79 9.66 -2.07
C ALA A 86 -3.65 8.61 -3.18
N ILE A 87 -4.53 8.62 -4.19
CA ILE A 87 -4.45 7.70 -5.34
C ILE A 87 -3.17 7.96 -6.14
N ASN A 88 -2.78 9.22 -6.32
CA ASN A 88 -1.53 9.55 -7.02
C ASN A 88 -0.31 8.99 -6.28
N GLN A 89 -0.24 9.12 -4.95
CA GLN A 89 0.85 8.51 -4.16
C GLN A 89 0.87 6.99 -4.24
N LEU A 90 -0.30 6.34 -4.29
CA LEU A 90 -0.39 4.90 -4.50
C LEU A 90 0.22 4.47 -5.84
N GLN A 91 0.06 5.28 -6.89
CA GLN A 91 0.70 5.01 -8.17
C GLN A 91 2.23 5.11 -8.09
N GLU A 92 2.76 6.08 -7.33
CA GLU A 92 4.21 6.19 -7.11
C GLU A 92 4.77 5.01 -6.31
N LEU A 93 4.05 4.55 -5.28
CA LEU A 93 4.40 3.32 -4.57
C LEU A 93 4.41 2.10 -5.49
N ALA A 94 3.40 1.97 -6.35
CA ALA A 94 3.35 0.88 -7.33
C ALA A 94 4.51 0.96 -8.36
N ASN A 95 5.11 2.13 -8.58
CA ASN A 95 6.27 2.27 -9.45
C ASN A 95 7.55 1.68 -8.82
N ILE A 96 7.66 1.58 -7.50
CA ILE A 96 8.76 0.86 -6.81
C ILE A 96 8.81 -0.60 -7.29
N VAL A 97 7.64 -1.20 -7.50
CA VAL A 97 7.50 -2.56 -8.02
C VAL A 97 7.89 -2.68 -9.50
N LYS A 98 8.01 -1.59 -10.24
CA LYS A 98 8.45 -1.64 -11.65
C LYS A 98 9.97 -1.56 -11.79
N GLN A 99 10.68 -1.05 -10.79
CA GLN A 99 12.14 -0.95 -10.81
C GLN A 99 12.79 -2.33 -10.60
N PRO A 100 14.01 -2.58 -11.14
CA PRO A 100 14.76 -3.79 -10.82
C PRO A 100 14.97 -3.86 -9.30
N ALA A 101 14.77 -5.03 -8.69
CA ALA A 101 15.10 -5.19 -7.28
C ALA A 101 16.58 -4.82 -7.07
N PRO A 102 16.93 -4.04 -6.02
CA PRO A 102 18.32 -3.82 -5.69
C PRO A 102 18.97 -5.19 -5.47
N ALA A 103 20.10 -5.43 -6.14
CA ALA A 103 20.84 -6.68 -6.00
C ALA A 103 21.08 -6.94 -4.51
N ALA A 104 20.58 -8.06 -4.00
CA ALA A 104 20.79 -8.46 -2.62
C ALA A 104 22.30 -8.45 -2.35
N THR A 105 22.77 -7.53 -1.52
CA THR A 105 24.14 -7.55 -1.03
C THR A 105 24.22 -8.72 -0.05
N ASP A 106 24.69 -9.87 -0.54
CA ASP A 106 24.97 -11.04 0.27
C ASP A 106 26.02 -10.69 1.35
N ASN A 107 25.56 -10.28 2.53
CA ASN A 107 26.37 -10.25 3.74
C ASN A 107 26.59 -11.68 4.24
N LYS A 108 27.30 -12.50 3.47
CA LYS A 108 27.76 -13.86 3.86
C LYS A 108 29.28 -13.98 3.99
N ALA A 109 30.01 -12.87 4.05
CA ALA A 109 31.47 -12.89 4.17
C ALA A 109 31.95 -12.32 5.52
N LEU A 110 31.54 -12.87 6.67
CA LEU A 110 32.24 -12.60 7.95
C LEU A 110 32.04 -13.62 9.08
N ALA A 111 31.72 -14.88 8.76
CA ALA A 111 31.60 -15.94 9.78
C ALA A 111 32.38 -17.20 9.42
N LYS A 112 33.70 -17.09 9.17
CA LYS A 112 34.67 -18.21 9.28
C LYS A 112 36.06 -17.66 9.56
N LYS A 113 36.35 -17.42 10.84
CA LYS A 113 37.70 -17.44 11.43
C LYS A 113 37.54 -17.45 12.94
N PHE A 114 37.41 -18.64 13.52
CA PHE A 114 37.95 -19.07 14.81
C PHE A 114 37.95 -20.60 14.81
#